data_AF-A0A1M6HWH1-F1
#
_entry.id   AF-A0A1M6HWH1-F1
#
_cell.length_a   1.000
_cell.length_b   1.000
_cell.length_c   1.000
_cell.angle_alpha   90.00
_cell.angle_beta   90.00
_cell.angle_gamma   90.00
#
_symmetry.space_group_name_H-M   'P 1'
#
loop_
_entity.id
_entity.type
_entity.pdbx_description
1 polymer ?
#
loop_
_entity_poly.entity_id
_entity_poly.type
_entity_poly.pdbx_seq_one_letter_code
_entity_poly.pdbx_strand_id
1 'polypeptide(L)'
;MTDGNNFRGQLALYFPDCPATQAAARTAAFSAPDLVSLVQTYNTACSPTRQPGRSLLAQAQIRRRVALRGGLLAGARYNRIDYRTDGLLVADPTCANCRFFPLGGLYAELIQPGRTGALFGEFLLSTFRAPADFQHTNGNQPTTYSTFTFSTKVATARLGVRYSFPLPHEQQWLFSASYELSRTINPRFSAVRGVPYTPVRDDAYYPIQTLLPALGLGWRTGPLTLSADGLLLSDGRAGEFLGFFVSQSFVLRTSLAYRLGRNPDQAAPRTTVRP
;
A
#
# COMPACT_ATOMS: atom_id res chain seq x y z
N MET A 1 -3.59 11.61 46.51
CA MET A 1 -2.63 11.62 45.39
C MET A 1 -2.51 13.06 44.94
N THR A 2 -1.48 13.75 45.40
CA THR A 2 -1.19 15.15 45.12
C THR A 2 -0.50 15.25 43.76
N ASP A 3 -1.14 15.96 42.85
CA ASP A 3 -0.73 16.14 41.47
C ASP A 3 0.67 16.76 41.35
N GLY A 4 1.61 15.99 40.80
CA GLY A 4 2.94 16.46 40.39
C GLY A 4 2.94 17.31 39.12
N ASN A 5 1.80 17.91 38.74
CA ASN A 5 1.66 18.70 37.54
C ASN A 5 1.32 20.16 37.89
N ASN A 6 2.34 20.95 38.26
CA ASN A 6 2.20 22.39 38.47
C ASN A 6 2.15 23.15 37.12
N PHE A 7 1.24 22.72 36.25
CA PHE A 7 1.05 23.30 34.94
C PHE A 7 0.70 24.79 35.02
N ARG A 8 -0.08 25.20 36.03
CA ARG A 8 -0.43 26.60 36.28
C ARG A 8 0.81 27.46 36.59
N GLY A 9 1.74 26.94 37.39
CA GLY A 9 3.01 27.60 37.67
C GLY A 9 3.88 27.71 36.42
N GLN A 10 3.91 26.69 35.57
CA GLN A 10 4.64 26.74 34.30
C GLN A 10 4.04 27.77 33.33
N LEU A 11 2.70 27.86 33.23
CA LEU A 11 2.05 28.88 32.40
C LEU A 11 2.36 30.31 32.83
N ALA A 12 2.50 30.56 34.13
CA ALA A 12 2.87 31.88 34.64
C ALA A 12 4.27 32.32 34.17
N LEU A 13 5.19 31.37 33.93
CA LEU A 13 6.52 31.64 33.38
C LEU A 13 6.48 32.02 31.88
N TYR A 14 5.51 31.50 31.13
CA TYR A 14 5.36 31.80 29.70
C TYR A 14 4.63 33.11 29.42
N PHE A 15 3.82 33.59 30.36
CA PHE A 15 3.04 34.83 30.22
C PHE A 15 3.30 35.81 31.38
N PRO A 16 4.56 36.19 31.66
CA PRO A 16 4.89 37.03 32.82
C PRO A 16 4.30 38.44 32.70
N ASP A 17 4.17 38.95 31.48
CA ASP A 17 3.81 40.35 31.21
C ASP A 17 2.31 40.54 30.89
N CYS A 18 1.49 39.50 31.06
CA CYS A 18 0.08 39.53 30.69
C CYS A 18 -0.86 39.18 31.86
N PRO A 19 -1.31 40.16 32.65
CA PRO A 19 -2.19 39.90 33.79
C PRO A 19 -3.53 39.26 33.40
N ALA A 20 -4.04 39.57 32.20
CA ALA A 20 -5.26 38.96 31.67
C ALA A 20 -5.12 37.44 31.43
N THR A 21 -4.01 37.01 30.82
CA THR A 21 -3.73 35.58 30.61
C THR A 21 -3.41 34.87 31.92
N GLN A 22 -2.74 35.54 32.87
CA GLN A 22 -2.50 34.98 34.19
C GLN A 22 -3.80 34.76 34.98
N ALA A 23 -4.76 35.69 34.90
CA ALA A 23 -6.07 35.52 35.51
C ALA A 23 -6.82 34.31 34.90
N ALA A 24 -6.81 34.19 33.57
CA ALA A 24 -7.42 33.05 32.89
C ALA A 24 -6.71 31.71 33.21
N ALA A 25 -5.38 31.72 33.39
CA ALA A 25 -4.60 30.51 33.69
C ALA A 25 -4.91 29.92 35.07
N ARG A 26 -5.35 30.75 36.04
CA ARG A 26 -5.74 30.29 37.38
C ARG A 26 -6.98 29.41 37.36
N THR A 27 -7.90 29.64 36.42
CA THR A 27 -9.17 28.91 36.30
C THR A 27 -9.14 27.84 35.20
N ALA A 28 -8.15 27.84 34.33
CA ALA A 28 -8.00 26.85 33.26
C ALA A 28 -7.77 25.43 33.80
N ALA A 29 -8.40 24.44 33.16
CA ALA A 29 -8.03 23.04 33.31
C ALA A 29 -6.92 22.67 32.30
N PHE A 30 -6.22 21.55 32.54
CA PHE A 30 -5.26 21.02 31.58
C PHE A 30 -5.99 20.33 30.42
N SER A 31 -6.69 21.14 29.62
CA SER A 31 -7.51 20.70 28.49
C SER A 31 -7.14 21.50 27.25
N ALA A 32 -7.17 20.87 26.07
CA ALA A 32 -6.94 21.55 24.79
C ALA A 32 -7.80 22.82 24.60
N PRO A 33 -9.11 22.85 24.93
CA PRO A 33 -9.89 24.06 24.76
C PRO A 33 -9.45 25.21 25.66
N ASP A 34 -9.10 24.92 26.92
CA ASP A 34 -8.66 25.95 27.86
C ASP A 34 -7.27 26.50 27.47
N LEU A 35 -6.37 25.64 27.01
CA LEU A 35 -5.06 26.05 26.48
C LEU A 35 -5.19 27.01 25.29
N VAL A 36 -6.10 26.71 24.37
CA VAL A 36 -6.37 27.58 23.22
C VAL A 36 -6.96 28.92 23.68
N SER A 37 -7.87 28.90 24.64
CA SER A 37 -8.45 30.11 25.23
C SER A 37 -7.37 31.02 25.87
N LEU A 38 -6.36 30.42 26.53
CA LEU A 38 -5.25 31.18 27.12
C LEU A 38 -4.39 31.88 26.06
N VAL A 39 -4.02 31.14 25.00
CA VAL A 39 -3.24 31.70 23.88
C VAL A 39 -4.04 32.79 23.16
N GLN A 40 -5.35 32.61 22.98
CA GLN A 40 -6.22 33.63 22.42
C GLN A 40 -6.29 34.88 23.30
N THR A 41 -6.46 34.70 24.61
CA THR A 41 -6.47 35.80 25.58
C THR A 41 -5.16 36.59 25.54
N TYR A 42 -4.03 35.89 25.43
CA TYR A 42 -2.72 36.54 25.27
C TYR A 42 -2.65 37.33 23.95
N ASN A 43 -3.05 36.71 22.84
CA ASN A 43 -2.99 37.32 21.51
C ASN A 43 -3.90 38.54 21.36
N THR A 44 -5.02 38.59 22.07
CA THR A 44 -5.97 39.71 22.03
C THR A 44 -5.60 40.83 22.99
N ALA A 45 -5.17 40.49 24.21
CA ALA A 45 -4.95 41.47 25.27
C ALA A 45 -3.50 42.01 25.32
N CYS A 46 -2.50 41.15 25.05
CA CYS A 46 -1.12 41.42 25.44
C CYS A 46 -0.08 41.26 24.32
N SER A 47 -0.44 40.63 23.19
CA SER A 47 0.47 40.55 22.05
C SER A 47 0.78 41.94 21.47
N PRO A 48 2.05 42.25 21.15
CA PRO A 48 2.45 43.52 20.55
C PRO A 48 1.79 43.75 19.19
N THR A 49 1.43 42.68 18.49
CA THR A 49 0.56 42.71 17.31
C THR A 49 -0.79 42.12 17.69
N ARG A 50 -1.67 42.91 18.32
CA ARG A 50 -3.00 42.44 18.74
C ARG A 50 -3.73 41.84 17.55
N GLN A 51 -3.99 40.54 17.60
CA GLN A 51 -4.72 39.84 16.55
C GLN A 51 -6.15 39.58 17.04
N PRO A 52 -7.18 39.78 16.19
CA PRO A 52 -8.53 39.35 16.54
C PRO A 52 -8.51 37.85 16.82
N GLY A 53 -9.13 37.44 17.93
CA GLY A 53 -9.13 36.06 18.39
C GLY A 53 -9.60 35.12 17.29
N ARG A 54 -8.67 34.43 16.63
CA ARG A 54 -9.00 33.38 15.67
C ARG A 54 -9.24 32.09 16.44
N SER A 55 -10.36 31.43 16.18
CA SER A 55 -10.62 30.09 16.71
C SER A 55 -9.54 29.12 16.21
N LEU A 56 -8.52 28.85 17.02
CA LEU A 56 -7.49 27.84 16.73
C LEU A 56 -8.05 26.43 16.91
N LEU A 57 -9.13 26.31 17.69
CA LEU A 57 -10.08 25.20 17.61
C LEU A 57 -10.95 25.44 16.36
N ALA A 58 -10.36 25.42 15.17
CA ALA A 58 -11.16 25.03 14.02
C ALA A 58 -11.64 23.63 14.37
N GLN A 59 -12.88 23.57 14.86
CA GLN A 59 -13.54 22.40 15.42
C GLN A 59 -13.18 21.25 14.51
N ALA A 60 -12.28 20.37 14.97
CA ALA A 60 -12.03 19.11 14.33
C ALA A 60 -13.31 18.31 14.57
N GLN A 61 -14.39 18.67 13.86
CA GLN A 61 -15.60 17.88 13.82
C GLN A 61 -15.11 16.51 13.42
N ILE A 62 -15.17 15.59 14.38
CA ILE A 62 -14.78 14.20 14.21
C ILE A 62 -15.48 13.76 12.91
N ARG A 63 -14.68 13.53 11.86
CA ARG A 63 -15.20 13.32 10.51
C ARG A 63 -15.74 11.89 10.45
N ARG A 64 -16.92 11.66 11.03
CA ARG A 64 -17.53 10.33 11.27
C ARG A 64 -17.95 9.59 9.98
N ARG A 65 -17.64 10.10 8.80
CA ARG A 65 -18.12 9.52 7.54
C ARG A 65 -17.02 8.70 6.86
N VAL A 66 -17.35 7.43 6.62
CA VAL A 66 -16.62 6.57 5.70
C VAL A 66 -16.59 7.24 4.33
N ALA A 67 -15.45 7.18 3.65
CA ALA A 67 -15.31 7.70 2.29
C ALA A 67 -14.85 6.61 1.35
N LEU A 68 -15.50 6.51 0.19
CA LEU A 68 -15.08 5.63 -0.89
C LEU A 68 -14.23 6.44 -1.89
N ARG A 69 -13.11 5.89 -2.31
CA ARG A 69 -12.28 6.41 -3.40
C ARG A 69 -12.00 5.29 -4.38
N GLY A 70 -11.78 5.63 -5.65
CA GLY A 70 -11.36 4.66 -6.65
C GLY A 70 -10.63 5.33 -7.78
N GLY A 71 -9.98 4.53 -8.63
CA GLY A 71 -9.27 5.07 -9.76
C GLY A 71 -8.52 4.04 -10.59
N LEU A 72 -7.59 4.55 -11.39
CA LEU A 72 -6.77 3.78 -12.31
C LEU A 72 -5.43 3.46 -11.66
N LEU A 73 -4.86 2.32 -12.01
CA LEU A 73 -3.54 1.88 -11.57
C LEU A 73 -2.74 1.40 -12.78
N ALA A 74 -1.48 1.81 -12.87
CA ALA A 74 -0.52 1.33 -13.86
C ALA A 74 0.82 1.06 -13.18
N GLY A 75 1.61 0.13 -13.70
CA GLY A 75 2.89 -0.20 -13.08
C GLY A 75 3.66 -1.31 -13.76
N ALA A 76 4.61 -1.87 -13.00
CA ALA A 76 5.40 -3.01 -13.40
C ALA A 76 5.50 -4.03 -12.25
N ARG A 77 5.60 -5.30 -12.62
CA ARG A 77 5.80 -6.45 -11.74
C ARG A 77 7.08 -7.16 -12.14
N TYR A 78 8.06 -7.18 -11.27
CA TYR A 78 9.22 -8.05 -11.36
C TYR A 78 8.91 -9.37 -10.68
N ASN A 79 9.02 -10.45 -11.44
CA ASN A 79 9.00 -11.78 -10.85
C ASN A 79 10.44 -12.26 -10.72
N ARG A 80 10.79 -12.88 -9.60
CA ARG A 80 11.92 -13.78 -9.44
C ARG A 80 11.36 -15.14 -9.06
N ILE A 81 11.40 -16.06 -9.98
CA ILE A 81 10.99 -17.46 -9.77
C ILE A 81 12.21 -18.30 -10.10
N ASP A 82 12.68 -19.08 -9.14
CA ASP A 82 13.78 -20.00 -9.36
C ASP A 82 13.27 -21.33 -9.90
N TYR A 83 14.11 -22.07 -10.61
CA TYR A 83 13.76 -23.42 -11.04
C TYR A 83 13.72 -24.34 -9.82
N ARG A 84 12.59 -25.02 -9.60
CA ARG A 84 12.50 -26.09 -8.59
C ARG A 84 13.29 -27.29 -9.11
N THR A 85 14.42 -27.59 -8.47
CA THR A 85 15.35 -28.68 -8.82
C THR A 85 14.87 -30.05 -8.33
N ASP A 86 13.57 -30.34 -8.41
CA ASP A 86 13.00 -31.64 -8.01
C ASP A 86 13.32 -32.70 -9.09
N GLY A 87 14.60 -33.00 -9.28
CA GLY A 87 15.11 -34.07 -10.16
C GLY A 87 15.35 -33.68 -11.62
N LEU A 88 14.93 -32.48 -12.07
CA LEU A 88 15.26 -31.94 -13.40
C LEU A 88 16.56 -31.13 -13.33
N LEU A 89 17.61 -31.61 -14.00
CA LEU A 89 18.90 -30.94 -14.13
C LEU A 89 18.78 -29.73 -15.07
N VAL A 90 18.27 -28.59 -14.61
CA VAL A 90 18.24 -27.38 -15.46
C VAL A 90 19.67 -26.92 -15.73
N ALA A 91 20.03 -26.75 -17.01
CA ALA A 91 21.41 -26.48 -17.46
C ALA A 91 21.95 -25.10 -17.01
N ASP A 92 21.07 -24.18 -16.60
CA ASP A 92 21.42 -22.89 -16.01
C ASP A 92 20.39 -22.54 -14.90
N PRO A 93 20.69 -22.83 -13.62
CA PRO A 93 19.72 -22.79 -12.52
C PRO A 93 19.40 -21.38 -12.02
N THR A 94 19.84 -20.32 -12.70
CA THR A 94 19.94 -19.00 -12.07
C THR A 94 18.61 -18.26 -11.94
N CYS A 95 17.65 -18.44 -12.87
CA CYS A 95 16.28 -17.92 -12.73
C CYS A 95 15.31 -18.40 -13.83
N ALA A 96 14.15 -18.98 -13.45
CA ALA A 96 13.08 -19.36 -14.38
C ALA A 96 12.32 -18.16 -14.93
N ASN A 97 12.14 -17.13 -14.10
CA ASN A 97 11.58 -15.86 -14.55
C ASN A 97 12.10 -14.71 -13.70
N CYS A 98 12.96 -13.87 -14.30
CA CYS A 98 13.59 -12.68 -13.71
C CYS A 98 13.35 -11.46 -14.60
N ARG A 99 12.09 -11.12 -14.85
CA ARG A 99 11.72 -10.07 -15.80
C ARG A 99 10.63 -9.16 -15.25
N PHE A 100 10.62 -7.94 -15.77
CA PHE A 100 9.55 -6.98 -15.54
C PHE A 100 8.39 -7.22 -16.52
N PHE A 101 7.17 -7.15 -15.99
CA PHE A 101 5.93 -7.26 -16.73
C PHE A 101 5.09 -6.01 -16.48
N PRO A 102 4.57 -5.35 -17.52
CA PRO A 102 3.65 -4.25 -17.32
C PRO A 102 2.35 -4.77 -16.69
N LEU A 103 1.77 -3.95 -15.82
CA LEU A 103 0.47 -4.20 -15.23
C LEU A 103 -0.39 -2.95 -15.27
N GLY A 104 -1.69 -3.14 -15.37
CA GLY A 104 -2.66 -2.07 -15.31
C GLY A 104 -4.00 -2.56 -14.78
N GLY A 105 -4.78 -1.65 -14.22
CA GLY A 105 -6.06 -2.02 -13.65
C GLY A 105 -6.73 -0.91 -12.87
N LEU A 106 -7.56 -1.33 -11.92
CA LEU A 106 -8.41 -0.47 -11.12
C LEU A 106 -8.14 -0.70 -9.64
N TYR A 107 -8.36 0.34 -8.85
CA TYR A 107 -8.33 0.23 -7.40
C TYR A 107 -9.53 0.93 -6.77
N ALA A 108 -9.90 0.48 -5.58
CA ALA A 108 -10.90 1.10 -4.72
C ALA A 108 -10.44 1.06 -3.26
N GLU A 109 -10.73 2.12 -2.52
CA GLU A 109 -10.40 2.26 -1.10
C GLU A 109 -11.62 2.76 -0.32
N LEU A 110 -11.94 2.04 0.76
CA LEU A 110 -12.90 2.44 1.78
C LEU A 110 -12.15 3.00 2.99
N ILE A 111 -12.15 4.32 3.12
CA ILE A 111 -11.39 5.06 4.12
C ILE A 111 -12.22 5.22 5.39
N GLN A 112 -11.64 4.83 6.52
CA GLN A 112 -12.26 4.96 7.83
C GLN A 112 -12.39 6.43 8.26
N PRO A 113 -13.30 6.75 9.19
CA PRO A 113 -13.49 8.10 9.73
C PRO A 113 -12.21 8.79 10.22
N GLY A 114 -11.29 8.01 10.82
CA GLY A 114 -10.01 8.52 11.33
C GLY A 114 -9.00 8.92 10.24
N ARG A 115 -9.26 8.59 8.96
CA ARG A 115 -8.36 8.83 7.81
C ARG A 115 -6.96 8.21 7.91
N THR A 116 -6.69 7.46 8.99
CA THR A 116 -5.45 6.70 9.22
C THR A 116 -5.54 5.29 8.65
N GLY A 117 -6.74 4.73 8.49
CA GLY A 117 -6.95 3.38 7.98
C GLY A 117 -7.87 3.35 6.77
N ALA A 118 -7.61 2.42 5.84
CA ALA A 118 -8.47 2.10 4.72
C ALA A 118 -8.49 0.60 4.45
N LEU A 119 -9.66 0.07 4.10
CA LEU A 119 -9.76 -1.20 3.38
C LEU A 119 -9.58 -0.91 1.90
N PHE A 120 -8.76 -1.68 1.20
CA PHE A 120 -8.53 -1.47 -0.22
C PHE A 120 -8.67 -2.76 -1.02
N GLY A 121 -9.13 -2.60 -2.24
CA GLY A 121 -9.18 -3.66 -3.24
C GLY A 121 -8.56 -3.19 -4.55
N GLU A 122 -7.86 -4.08 -5.23
CA GLU A 122 -7.24 -3.82 -6.54
C GLU A 122 -7.58 -4.96 -7.49
N PHE A 123 -7.84 -4.62 -8.74
CA PHE A 123 -7.98 -5.59 -9.83
C PHE A 123 -6.99 -5.22 -10.92
N LEU A 124 -6.09 -6.13 -11.24
CA LEU A 124 -4.95 -5.91 -12.12
C LEU A 124 -4.91 -6.96 -13.23
N LEU A 125 -4.49 -6.52 -14.40
CA LEU A 125 -4.17 -7.37 -15.53
C LEU A 125 -2.71 -7.18 -15.90
N SER A 126 -2.01 -8.28 -16.12
CA SER A 126 -0.62 -8.28 -16.60
C SER A 126 -0.43 -9.38 -17.65
N THR A 127 0.59 -9.21 -18.49
CA THR A 127 1.02 -10.23 -19.44
C THR A 127 2.22 -10.95 -18.88
N PHE A 128 2.26 -12.27 -19.00
CA PHE A 128 3.37 -13.09 -18.57
C PHE A 128 3.94 -13.85 -19.76
N ARG A 129 5.26 -13.85 -19.89
CA ARG A 129 5.98 -14.60 -20.91
C ARG A 129 7.30 -15.12 -20.34
N ALA A 130 7.51 -16.42 -20.41
CA ALA A 130 8.72 -17.06 -19.93
C ALA A 130 9.21 -18.11 -20.95
N PRO A 131 10.51 -18.14 -21.27
CA PRO A 131 11.09 -19.34 -21.88
C PRO A 131 11.08 -20.46 -20.84
N ALA A 132 10.95 -21.70 -21.31
CA ALA A 132 11.12 -22.89 -20.50
C ALA A 132 11.85 -23.94 -21.31
N ASP A 133 12.79 -24.59 -20.65
CA ASP A 133 13.56 -25.69 -21.22
C ASP A 133 13.19 -26.97 -20.47
N PHE A 134 12.79 -27.99 -21.22
CA PHE A 134 12.47 -29.31 -20.69
C PHE A 134 13.49 -30.32 -21.19
N GLN A 135 14.08 -31.03 -20.23
CA GLN A 135 14.89 -32.21 -20.52
C GLN A 135 14.00 -33.44 -20.47
N HIS A 136 14.00 -34.19 -21.57
CA HIS A 136 13.35 -35.47 -21.63
C HIS A 136 14.43 -36.56 -21.67
N THR A 137 14.49 -37.34 -20.59
CA THR A 137 15.34 -38.54 -20.49
C THR A 137 14.41 -39.75 -20.57
N ASN A 138 14.48 -40.49 -21.69
CA ASN A 138 13.67 -41.70 -21.89
C ASN A 138 14.58 -42.94 -21.84
N GLY A 139 14.78 -43.49 -20.63
CA GLY A 139 15.60 -44.68 -20.42
C GLY A 139 17.04 -44.54 -20.95
N ASN A 140 17.48 -45.51 -21.76
CA ASN A 140 18.84 -45.55 -22.35
C ASN A 140 19.03 -44.57 -23.54
N GLN A 141 18.04 -43.74 -23.87
CA GLN A 141 18.20 -42.76 -24.95
C GLN A 141 18.94 -41.51 -24.47
N PRO A 142 19.73 -40.87 -25.35
CA PRO A 142 20.37 -39.60 -25.03
C PRO A 142 19.32 -38.55 -24.64
N THR A 143 19.62 -37.78 -23.60
CA THR A 143 18.77 -36.69 -23.11
C THR A 143 18.45 -35.73 -24.26
N THR A 144 17.17 -35.57 -24.55
CA THR A 144 16.69 -34.63 -25.55
C THR A 144 16.23 -33.34 -24.88
N TYR A 145 16.60 -32.22 -25.48
CA TYR A 145 16.24 -30.89 -25.00
C TYR A 145 15.12 -30.35 -25.86
N SER A 146 14.04 -29.92 -25.20
CA SER A 146 12.95 -29.19 -25.84
C SER A 146 12.89 -27.80 -25.24
N THR A 147 12.88 -26.76 -26.08
CA THR A 147 12.73 -25.38 -25.63
C THR A 147 11.41 -24.82 -26.14
N PHE A 148 10.65 -24.19 -25.25
CA PHE A 148 9.39 -23.57 -25.59
C PHE A 148 9.17 -22.24 -24.89
N THR A 149 8.27 -21.44 -25.45
CA THR A 149 7.89 -20.15 -24.86
C THR A 149 6.46 -20.23 -24.36
N PHE A 150 6.30 -20.10 -23.05
CA PHE A 150 5.00 -19.94 -22.42
C PHE A 150 4.59 -18.47 -22.40
N SER A 151 3.33 -18.22 -22.74
CA SER A 151 2.71 -16.90 -22.64
C SER A 151 1.29 -17.01 -22.09
N THR A 152 0.91 -16.08 -21.22
CA THR A 152 -0.43 -16.04 -20.63
C THR A 152 -0.78 -14.63 -20.19
N LYS A 153 -2.06 -14.37 -19.96
CA LYS A 153 -2.50 -13.18 -19.23
C LYS A 153 -2.78 -13.57 -17.79
N VAL A 154 -2.34 -12.75 -16.84
CA VAL A 154 -2.60 -12.97 -15.41
C VAL A 154 -3.54 -11.89 -14.94
N ALA A 155 -4.72 -12.30 -14.49
CA ALA A 155 -5.65 -11.45 -13.77
C ALA A 155 -5.42 -11.63 -12.27
N THR A 156 -5.31 -10.52 -11.57
CA THR A 156 -4.93 -10.49 -10.18
C THR A 156 -5.93 -9.65 -9.40
N ALA A 157 -6.57 -10.23 -8.41
CA ALA A 157 -7.44 -9.53 -7.47
C ALA A 157 -6.71 -9.43 -6.12
N ARG A 158 -6.73 -8.25 -5.51
CA ARG A 158 -6.15 -8.01 -4.19
C ARG A 158 -7.17 -7.43 -3.25
N LEU A 159 -7.08 -7.82 -1.99
CA LEU A 159 -7.84 -7.24 -0.90
C LEU A 159 -6.92 -7.07 0.30
N GLY A 160 -6.99 -5.93 0.98
CA GLY A 160 -6.15 -5.68 2.13
C GLY A 160 -6.53 -4.47 2.96
N VAL A 161 -5.67 -4.18 3.92
CA VAL A 161 -5.71 -3.01 4.79
C VAL A 161 -4.53 -2.10 4.47
N ARG A 162 -4.75 -0.80 4.56
CA ARG A 162 -3.73 0.22 4.37
C ARG A 162 -3.79 1.22 5.51
N TYR A 163 -2.65 1.41 6.16
CA TYR A 163 -2.44 2.43 7.18
C TYR A 163 -1.74 3.64 6.54
N SER A 164 -2.22 4.85 6.87
CA SER A 164 -1.76 6.11 6.30
C SER A 164 -1.19 7.00 7.41
N PHE A 165 0.09 7.35 7.29
CA PHE A 165 0.76 8.31 8.17
C PHE A 165 0.68 9.69 7.53
N PRO A 166 -0.02 10.66 8.14
CA PRO A 166 -0.10 12.00 7.59
C PRO A 166 1.26 12.70 7.68
N LEU A 167 1.65 13.37 6.59
CA LEU A 167 2.81 14.26 6.51
C LEU A 167 2.34 15.71 6.22
N PRO A 168 3.22 16.71 6.40
CA PRO A 168 2.95 18.07 5.95
C PRO A 168 2.61 18.15 4.44
N HIS A 169 1.92 19.21 4.02
CA HIS A 169 1.61 19.51 2.61
C HIS A 169 0.77 18.45 1.87
N GLU A 170 -0.25 17.89 2.53
CA GLU A 170 -1.16 16.87 1.95
C GLU A 170 -0.46 15.58 1.49
N GLN A 171 0.75 15.31 1.99
CA GLN A 171 1.48 14.10 1.71
C GLN A 171 1.13 13.01 2.73
N GLN A 172 1.21 11.74 2.32
CA GLN A 172 0.97 10.60 3.22
C GLN A 172 1.93 9.46 2.89
N TRP A 173 2.57 8.89 3.91
CA TRP A 173 3.16 7.55 3.79
C TRP A 173 2.09 6.50 3.99
N LEU A 174 2.19 5.41 3.24
CA LEU A 174 1.25 4.31 3.26
C LEU A 174 2.01 3.04 3.62
N PHE A 175 1.46 2.27 4.54
CA PHE A 175 1.84 0.89 4.80
C PHE A 175 0.63 0.01 4.50
N SER A 176 0.81 -1.10 3.80
CA SER A 176 -0.29 -2.01 3.48
C SER A 176 0.06 -3.45 3.70
N ALA A 177 -0.94 -4.21 4.17
CA ALA A 177 -0.92 -5.67 4.22
C ALA A 177 -2.13 -6.18 3.44
N SER A 178 -1.92 -7.15 2.56
CA SER A 178 -2.96 -7.63 1.64
C SER A 178 -2.78 -9.10 1.30
N TYR A 179 -3.82 -9.69 0.74
CA TYR A 179 -3.75 -10.97 0.06
C TYR A 179 -4.00 -10.76 -1.43
N GLU A 180 -3.24 -11.48 -2.25
CA GLU A 180 -3.33 -11.48 -3.70
C GLU A 180 -3.84 -12.84 -4.18
N LEU A 181 -4.93 -12.83 -4.93
CA LEU A 181 -5.42 -13.95 -5.70
C LEU A 181 -5.05 -13.73 -7.17
N SER A 182 -4.19 -14.58 -7.72
CA SER A 182 -3.82 -14.55 -9.14
C SER A 182 -4.47 -15.69 -9.91
N ARG A 183 -4.93 -15.43 -11.14
CA ARG A 183 -5.52 -16.41 -12.05
C ARG A 183 -4.97 -16.23 -13.46
N THR A 184 -4.55 -17.33 -14.08
CA THR A 184 -4.11 -17.35 -15.47
C THR A 184 -5.28 -17.45 -16.45
N ILE A 185 -5.16 -16.72 -17.56
CA ILE A 185 -6.15 -16.60 -18.63
C ILE A 185 -5.44 -16.86 -19.96
N ASN A 186 -5.99 -17.80 -20.74
CA ASN A 186 -5.51 -18.16 -22.08
C ASN A 186 -4.01 -18.53 -22.09
N PRO A 187 -3.57 -19.54 -21.34
CA PRO A 187 -2.21 -20.05 -21.43
C PRO A 187 -1.94 -20.56 -22.85
N ARG A 188 -0.80 -20.16 -23.42
CA ARG A 188 -0.36 -20.57 -24.75
C ARG A 188 1.11 -21.00 -24.70
N PHE A 189 1.39 -22.09 -25.39
CA PHE A 189 2.74 -22.59 -25.63
C PHE A 189 3.08 -22.34 -27.10
N SER A 190 4.20 -21.68 -27.34
CA SER A 190 4.63 -21.25 -28.68
C SER A 190 6.10 -21.56 -28.88
N ALA A 191 6.44 -22.00 -30.10
CA ALA A 191 7.75 -22.53 -30.50
C ALA A 191 8.16 -23.79 -29.73
N VAL A 192 8.47 -24.85 -30.47
CA VAL A 192 9.16 -26.02 -29.95
C VAL A 192 10.41 -26.16 -30.80
N ARG A 193 11.59 -25.98 -30.21
CA ARG A 193 12.81 -26.57 -30.78
C ARG A 193 13.06 -27.87 -30.03
N GLY A 194 13.18 -28.97 -30.76
CA GLY A 194 13.33 -30.31 -30.18
C GLY A 194 12.07 -31.15 -30.29
N VAL A 195 11.95 -32.17 -29.42
CA VAL A 195 10.85 -33.13 -29.45
C VAL A 195 9.55 -32.43 -29.04
N PRO A 196 8.43 -32.64 -29.77
CA PRO A 196 7.12 -32.11 -29.37
C PRO A 196 6.71 -32.70 -28.02
N TYR A 197 6.78 -31.87 -26.98
CA TYR A 197 6.33 -32.17 -25.63
C TYR A 197 5.20 -31.21 -25.28
N THR A 198 4.08 -31.77 -24.79
CA THR A 198 3.00 -30.96 -24.24
C THR A 198 3.19 -30.96 -22.73
N PRO A 199 3.65 -29.86 -22.12
CA PRO A 199 3.84 -29.82 -20.68
C PRO A 199 2.53 -30.09 -19.97
N VAL A 200 2.56 -31.00 -18.99
CA VAL A 200 1.44 -31.18 -18.07
C VAL A 200 1.33 -29.88 -17.27
N ARG A 201 0.10 -29.39 -17.08
CA ARG A 201 -0.17 -28.09 -16.45
C ARG A 201 0.45 -27.95 -15.06
N ASP A 202 0.66 -29.08 -14.38
CA ASP A 202 1.21 -29.16 -13.02
C ASP A 202 2.75 -29.22 -12.99
N ASP A 203 3.40 -29.65 -14.08
CA ASP A 203 4.88 -29.72 -14.20
C ASP A 203 5.51 -28.36 -14.52
N ALA A 204 4.66 -27.36 -14.63
CA ALA A 204 4.95 -26.15 -15.35
C ALA A 204 5.04 -25.02 -14.32
N TYR A 205 6.20 -24.39 -14.19
CA TYR A 205 6.56 -23.29 -13.26
C TYR A 205 5.75 -21.99 -13.44
N TYR A 206 4.51 -22.12 -13.88
CA TYR A 206 3.62 -21.06 -14.31
C TYR A 206 2.71 -20.63 -13.18
N PRO A 207 2.17 -19.41 -13.26
CA PRO A 207 1.25 -18.91 -12.24
C PRO A 207 0.00 -19.79 -12.16
N ILE A 208 -0.03 -20.71 -11.20
CA ILE A 208 -1.24 -21.39 -10.75
C ILE A 208 -2.07 -20.44 -9.89
N GLN A 209 -3.31 -20.82 -9.61
CA GLN A 209 -4.14 -20.02 -8.73
C GLN A 209 -3.58 -20.07 -7.31
N THR A 210 -2.97 -18.97 -6.87
CA THR A 210 -2.35 -18.84 -5.56
C THR A 210 -2.96 -17.69 -4.78
N LEU A 211 -3.17 -17.90 -3.48
CA LEU A 211 -3.46 -16.86 -2.52
C LEU A 211 -2.15 -16.52 -1.79
N LEU A 212 -1.61 -15.34 -2.01
CA LEU A 212 -0.30 -14.94 -1.48
C LEU A 212 -0.43 -13.72 -0.56
N PRO A 213 0.20 -13.72 0.63
CA PRO A 213 0.31 -12.51 1.41
C PRO A 213 1.25 -11.51 0.71
N ALA A 214 0.95 -10.23 0.88
CA ALA A 214 1.73 -9.15 0.30
C ALA A 214 1.83 -7.98 1.29
N LEU A 215 3.04 -7.44 1.41
CA LEU A 215 3.33 -6.24 2.19
C LEU A 215 3.73 -5.11 1.24
N GLY A 216 3.30 -3.90 1.54
CA GLY A 216 3.55 -2.75 0.67
C GLY A 216 3.84 -1.48 1.43
N LEU A 217 4.63 -0.63 0.80
CA LEU A 217 4.91 0.74 1.19
C LEU A 217 4.46 1.65 0.05
N GLY A 218 4.05 2.86 0.39
CA GLY A 218 3.68 3.83 -0.62
C GLY A 218 3.76 5.25 -0.12
N TRP A 219 3.69 6.16 -1.07
CA TRP A 219 3.66 7.59 -0.85
C TRP A 219 2.55 8.18 -1.70
N ARG A 220 1.77 9.07 -1.09
CA ARG A 220 0.61 9.72 -1.73
C ARG A 220 0.74 11.22 -1.64
N THR A 221 0.40 11.88 -2.74
CA THR A 221 0.28 13.34 -2.85
C THR A 221 -0.93 13.67 -3.72
N GLY A 222 -1.94 14.32 -3.13
CA GLY A 222 -3.18 14.68 -3.83
C GLY A 222 -3.91 13.47 -4.47
N PRO A 223 -4.10 13.44 -5.81
CA PRO A 223 -4.72 12.33 -6.51
C PRO A 223 -3.74 11.19 -6.85
N LEU A 224 -2.43 11.39 -6.70
CA LEU A 224 -1.40 10.43 -7.10
C LEU A 224 -0.97 9.59 -5.89
N THR A 225 -0.80 8.29 -6.11
CA THR A 225 -0.21 7.37 -5.14
C THR A 225 0.84 6.52 -5.83
N LEU A 226 2.08 6.60 -5.37
CA LEU A 226 3.15 5.69 -5.74
C LEU A 226 3.21 4.59 -4.68
N SER A 227 3.25 3.33 -5.08
CA SER A 227 3.40 2.21 -4.15
C SER A 227 4.37 1.17 -4.68
N ALA A 228 5.07 0.53 -3.75
CA ALA A 228 5.87 -0.65 -3.98
C ALA A 228 5.40 -1.74 -3.02
N ASP A 229 5.17 -2.94 -3.54
CA ASP A 229 4.76 -4.07 -2.72
C ASP A 229 5.49 -5.35 -3.11
N GLY A 230 5.73 -6.19 -2.11
CA GLY A 230 6.41 -7.46 -2.23
C GLY A 230 5.48 -8.60 -1.88
N LEU A 231 5.50 -9.65 -2.72
CA LEU A 231 4.91 -10.95 -2.42
C LEU A 231 6.03 -11.96 -2.34
N LEU A 232 5.93 -12.87 -1.38
CA LEU A 232 6.88 -13.94 -1.21
C LEU A 232 6.21 -15.25 -1.60
N LEU A 233 6.86 -15.98 -2.50
CA LEU A 233 6.33 -17.24 -3.01
C LEU A 233 6.78 -18.34 -2.05
N SER A 234 5.83 -19.04 -1.45
CA SER A 234 6.16 -20.24 -0.69
C SER A 234 6.73 -21.30 -1.63
N ASP A 235 7.85 -21.89 -1.24
CA ASP A 235 8.48 -23.03 -1.92
C ASP A 235 7.71 -24.34 -1.69
N GLY A 236 6.59 -24.31 -0.96
CA GLY A 236 5.76 -25.47 -0.68
C GLY A 236 6.31 -26.36 0.44
N ARG A 237 7.37 -25.94 1.16
CA ARG A 237 7.78 -26.58 2.42
C ARG A 237 6.81 -26.16 3.52
N ALA A 238 5.63 -26.79 3.49
CA ALA A 238 4.55 -26.58 4.44
C ALA A 238 5.03 -26.90 5.85
N GLY A 239 5.34 -25.87 6.65
CA GLY A 239 5.73 -26.07 8.04
C GLY A 239 6.27 -24.81 8.73
N GLU A 240 6.93 -23.92 7.99
CA GLU A 240 7.59 -22.76 8.60
C GLU A 240 6.95 -21.45 8.16
N PHE A 241 6.22 -20.79 9.07
CA PHE A 241 5.69 -19.44 8.86
C PHE A 241 6.79 -18.45 8.46
N LEU A 242 8.02 -18.65 8.96
CA LEU A 242 9.21 -17.90 8.58
C LEU A 242 9.66 -18.15 7.13
N GLY A 243 9.39 -19.32 6.55
CA GLY A 243 9.69 -19.64 5.16
C GLY A 243 8.91 -18.80 4.15
N PHE A 244 7.76 -18.24 4.56
CA PHE A 244 7.05 -17.22 3.78
C PHE A 244 7.80 -15.89 3.74
N PHE A 245 8.75 -15.62 4.64
CA PHE A 245 9.49 -14.35 4.70
C PHE A 245 10.91 -14.43 4.12
N VAL A 246 11.45 -15.63 3.91
CA VAL A 246 12.84 -15.87 3.48
C VAL A 246 12.89 -16.86 2.30
N SER A 247 12.06 -16.64 1.28
CA SER A 247 12.10 -17.41 0.03
C SER A 247 13.01 -16.73 -0.99
N GLN A 248 13.73 -17.53 -1.78
CA GLN A 248 14.51 -17.03 -2.92
C GLN A 248 13.61 -16.55 -4.07
N SER A 249 12.38 -17.07 -4.12
CA SER A 249 11.37 -16.70 -5.11
C SER A 249 10.42 -15.63 -4.55
N PHE A 250 10.38 -14.49 -5.23
CA PHE A 250 9.61 -13.33 -4.80
C PHE A 250 9.05 -12.55 -5.99
N VAL A 251 8.09 -11.70 -5.70
CA VAL A 251 7.50 -10.78 -6.67
C VAL A 251 7.58 -9.38 -6.09
N LEU A 252 8.14 -8.45 -6.85
CA LEU A 252 8.11 -7.03 -6.52
C LEU A 252 7.21 -6.31 -7.51
N ARG A 253 6.29 -5.50 -7.03
CA ARG A 253 5.44 -4.63 -7.83
C ARG A 253 5.68 -3.18 -7.48
N THR A 254 5.76 -2.35 -8.49
CA THR A 254 5.73 -0.89 -8.37
C THR A 254 4.57 -0.36 -9.18
N SER A 255 3.72 0.47 -8.58
CA SER A 255 2.53 1.01 -9.22
C SER A 255 2.33 2.49 -8.93
N LEU A 256 1.84 3.19 -9.95
CA LEU A 256 1.31 4.54 -9.88
C LEU A 256 -0.22 4.45 -10.00
N ALA A 257 -0.92 4.93 -8.98
CA ALA A 257 -2.36 5.03 -8.97
C ALA A 257 -2.81 6.49 -9.11
N TYR A 258 -3.83 6.72 -9.92
CA TYR A 258 -4.48 8.02 -10.11
C TYR A 258 -5.93 7.94 -9.65
N ARG A 259 -6.27 8.74 -8.63
CA ARG A 259 -7.62 8.84 -8.08
C ARG A 259 -8.56 9.50 -9.07
N LEU A 260 -9.66 8.83 -9.39
CA LEU A 260 -10.78 9.42 -10.10
C LEU A 260 -11.71 10.09 -9.08
N GLY A 261 -12.02 11.37 -9.32
CA GLY A 261 -12.95 12.13 -8.50
C GLY A 261 -12.31 13.07 -7.48
N ARG A 262 -13.18 13.86 -6.84
CA ARG A 262 -12.79 14.90 -5.89
C ARG A 262 -12.30 14.31 -4.57
N ASN A 263 -11.52 15.10 -3.84
CA ASN A 263 -11.16 14.74 -2.48
C ASN A 263 -12.45 14.68 -1.64
N PRO A 264 -12.83 13.53 -1.05
CA PRO A 264 -14.04 13.43 -0.23
C PRO A 264 -13.97 14.30 1.04
N ASP A 265 -12.80 14.87 1.33
CA ASP A 265 -12.58 15.82 2.42
C ASP A 265 -12.83 17.28 2.04
N GLN A 266 -12.96 17.61 0.75
CA GLN A 266 -13.41 18.93 0.35
C GLN A 266 -14.92 18.99 0.53
N ALA A 267 -15.37 19.86 1.44
CA ALA A 267 -16.79 20.15 1.59
C ALA A 267 -17.34 20.53 0.21
N ALA A 268 -18.48 19.93 -0.17
CA ALA A 268 -19.19 20.38 -1.36
C ALA A 268 -19.38 21.90 -1.23
N PRO A 269 -19.07 22.69 -2.28
CA PRO A 269 -19.29 24.12 -2.23
C PRO A 269 -20.74 24.31 -1.80
N ARG A 270 -20.96 25.02 -0.68
CA ARG A 270 -22.31 25.35 -0.23
C ARG A 270 -22.97 26.01 -1.42
N THR A 271 -23.93 25.33 -2.03
CA THR A 271 -24.84 25.94 -2.99
C THR A 271 -25.48 27.08 -2.23
N THR A 272 -25.03 28.30 -2.54
CA THR A 272 -25.70 29.51 -2.08
C THR A 272 -27.13 29.39 -2.59
N VAL A 273 -28.05 29.11 -1.67
CA VAL A 273 -29.49 29.19 -1.95
C VAL A 273 -29.68 30.62 -2.44
N ARG A 274 -29.97 30.76 -3.74
CA ARG A 274 -30.25 32.06 -4.33
C ARG A 274 -31.54 32.56 -3.64
N PRO A 275 -31.54 33.79 -3.09
CA PRO A 275 -32.71 34.35 -2.43
C PRO A 275 -33.87 34.54 -3.42
#